data_AF-A0A355FBY1-F1
#
_entry.id   AF-A0A355FBY1-F1
#
_cell.length_a   1.000
_cell.length_b   1.000
_cell.length_c   1.000
_cell.angle_alpha   90.00
_cell.angle_beta   90.00
_cell.angle_gamma   90.00
#
_symmetry.space_group_name_H-M   'P 1'
#
loop_
_entity.id
_entity.type
_entity.pdbx_description
1 polymer ?
#
loop_
_entity_poly.entity_id
_entity_poly.type
_entity_poly.pdbx_seq_one_letter_code
_entity_poly.pdbx_strand_id
1 'polypeptide(L)'
;MQWKSDGTAWSGDTVLDWTRQWQEAGRRRGGAELLLRQAERKFGPLGTHDRLRIELAPQERLLDWGERLVMARCLDEVFRW
;
A
#
# COMPACT_ATOMS: atom_id res chain seq x y z
N MET A 1 -8.91 -13.98 44.76
CA MET A 1 -9.28 -13.64 43.36
C MET A 1 -8.18 -14.18 42.47
N GLN A 2 -8.38 -15.37 41.87
CA GLN A 2 -7.41 -16.01 40.99
C GLN A 2 -7.60 -15.45 39.59
N TRP A 3 -6.64 -14.67 39.10
CA TRP A 3 -6.56 -14.33 37.69
C TRP A 3 -6.02 -15.55 36.94
N LYS A 4 -6.90 -16.23 36.19
CA LYS A 4 -6.47 -17.18 35.16
C LYS A 4 -6.01 -16.36 33.96
N SER A 5 -4.71 -16.39 33.67
CA SER A 5 -4.15 -15.86 32.44
C SER A 5 -4.47 -16.82 31.30
N ASP A 6 -5.63 -16.63 30.67
CA ASP A 6 -5.91 -17.27 29.38
C ASP A 6 -5.09 -16.57 28.29
N GLY A 7 -4.27 -17.36 27.60
CA GLY A 7 -3.98 -17.18 26.19
C GLY A 7 -2.93 -16.13 25.79
N THR A 8 -1.76 -16.66 25.38
CA THR A 8 -0.77 -16.06 24.47
C THR A 8 0.33 -15.21 25.11
N ALA A 9 1.35 -15.88 25.66
CA ALA A 9 2.69 -15.30 25.72
C ALA A 9 3.19 -15.14 24.28
N TRP A 10 3.14 -13.92 23.74
CA TRP A 10 3.71 -13.61 22.42
C TRP A 10 5.22 -13.85 22.48
N SER A 11 5.72 -14.77 21.67
CA SER A 11 7.17 -14.96 21.53
C SER A 11 7.81 -13.73 20.90
N GLY A 12 9.11 -13.50 21.14
CA GLY A 12 9.86 -12.41 20.51
C GLY A 12 9.72 -12.42 18.98
N ASP A 13 9.70 -13.61 18.38
CA ASP A 13 9.55 -13.79 16.94
C ASP A 13 8.18 -13.30 16.44
N THR A 14 7.10 -13.59 17.19
CA THR A 14 5.74 -13.14 16.82
C THR A 14 5.60 -11.62 16.87
N VAL A 15 6.28 -10.95 17.81
CA VAL A 15 6.28 -9.48 17.90
C VAL A 15 7.06 -8.86 16.75
N LEU A 16 8.19 -9.44 16.36
CA LEU A 16 9.00 -8.97 15.24
C LEU A 16 8.24 -9.11 13.91
N ASP A 17 7.60 -10.26 13.68
CA ASP A 17 6.80 -10.51 12.48
C ASP A 17 5.62 -9.55 12.37
N TRP A 18 4.89 -9.35 13.48
CA TRP A 18 3.78 -8.39 13.51
C TRP A 18 4.27 -6.98 13.22
N THR A 19 5.37 -6.55 13.86
CA THR A 19 5.97 -5.23 13.62
C THR A 19 6.32 -5.03 12.15
N ARG A 20 6.93 -6.03 11.52
CA ARG A 20 7.26 -6.00 10.09
C ARG A 20 6.01 -5.86 9.22
N GLN A 21 4.98 -6.67 9.47
CA GLN A 21 3.72 -6.62 8.72
C GLN A 21 3.05 -5.24 8.83
N TRP A 22 3.04 -4.63 10.01
CA TRP A 22 2.45 -3.30 10.19
C TRP A 22 3.24 -2.19 9.49
N GLN A 23 4.58 -2.27 9.50
CA GLN A 23 5.40 -1.33 8.74
C GLN A 23 5.20 -1.50 7.23
N GLU A 24 5.12 -2.73 6.72
CA GLU A 24 4.83 -3.01 5.31
C GLU A 24 3.44 -2.52 4.90
N ALA A 25 2.42 -2.75 5.73
CA ALA A 25 1.08 -2.24 5.51
C ALA A 25 1.04 -0.70 5.49
N GLY A 26 1.78 -0.05 6.40
CA GLY A 26 1.91 1.41 6.45
C GLY A 26 2.58 1.98 5.20
N ARG A 27 3.69 1.37 4.75
CA ARG A 27 4.38 1.78 3.51
C ARG A 27 3.46 1.65 2.29
N ARG A 28 2.75 0.52 2.16
CA ARG A 28 1.81 0.27 1.05
C ARG A 28 0.66 1.28 1.04
N ARG A 29 0.04 1.52 2.19
CA ARG A 29 -1.07 2.49 2.29
C ARG A 29 -0.61 3.90 1.94
N GLY A 30 0.53 4.33 2.45
CA GLY A 30 1.10 5.66 2.15
C GLY A 30 1.47 5.81 0.67
N GLY A 31 2.08 4.76 0.08
CA GLY A 31 2.41 4.74 -1.34
C GLY A 31 1.17 4.83 -2.23
N ALA A 32 0.13 4.06 -1.93
CA ALA A 32 -1.13 4.09 -2.68
C ALA A 32 -1.82 5.46 -2.58
N GLU A 33 -1.89 6.05 -1.38
CA GLU A 33 -2.50 7.37 -1.18
C GLU A 33 -1.75 8.46 -1.96
N LEU A 34 -0.42 8.45 -1.95
CA LEU A 34 0.38 9.41 -2.70
C LEU A 34 0.16 9.24 -4.21
N LEU A 35 0.22 8.01 -4.71
CA LEU A 35 0.06 7.72 -6.13
C LEU A 35 -1.33 8.12 -6.65
N LEU A 36 -2.40 7.84 -5.88
CA LEU A 36 -3.76 8.29 -6.18
C LEU A 36 -3.82 9.81 -6.36
N ARG A 37 -3.31 10.57 -5.38
CA ARG A 37 -3.35 12.05 -5.43
C ARG A 37 -2.55 12.60 -6.61
N GLN A 38 -1.39 12.03 -6.89
CA GLN A 38 -0.56 12.46 -8.01
C GLN A 38 -1.19 12.12 -9.37
N ALA A 39 -1.78 10.93 -9.50
CA ALA A 39 -2.51 10.52 -10.68
C ALA A 39 -3.75 11.40 -10.92
N GLU A 40 -4.54 11.67 -9.89
CA GLU A 40 -5.68 12.58 -9.99
C GLU A 40 -5.25 14.00 -10.36
N ARG A 41 -4.13 14.46 -9.81
CA ARG A 41 -3.58 15.77 -10.14
C ARG A 41 -3.11 15.87 -11.60
N LYS A 42 -2.55 14.80 -12.15
CA LYS A 42 -1.97 14.78 -13.50
C LYS A 42 -3.00 14.48 -14.59
N PHE A 43 -3.89 13.54 -14.35
CA PHE A 43 -4.81 13.00 -15.36
C PHE A 43 -6.29 13.36 -15.12
N GLY A 44 -6.61 14.00 -13.99
CA GLY A 44 -7.98 14.26 -13.57
C GLY A 44 -8.57 13.11 -12.73
N PRO A 45 -9.85 13.22 -12.33
CA PRO A 45 -10.49 12.27 -11.43
C PRO A 45 -10.37 10.81 -11.92
N LEU A 46 -9.93 9.92 -11.04
CA LEU A 46 -9.82 8.51 -11.36
C LEU A 46 -11.17 7.80 -11.20
N GLY A 47 -11.48 6.92 -12.16
CA GLY A 47 -12.59 5.98 -12.04
C GLY A 47 -12.37 4.96 -10.92
N THR A 48 -13.46 4.37 -10.44
CA THR A 48 -13.44 3.40 -9.32
C THR A 48 -12.49 2.22 -9.56
N HIS A 49 -12.44 1.73 -10.80
CA HIS A 49 -11.56 0.62 -11.17
C HIS A 49 -10.07 0.96 -10.95
N ASP A 50 -9.62 2.11 -11.44
CA ASP A 50 -8.21 2.50 -11.36
C ASP A 50 -7.81 2.91 -9.94
N ARG A 51 -8.74 3.47 -9.16
CA ARG A 51 -8.53 3.69 -7.72
C ARG A 51 -8.29 2.38 -6.99
N LEU A 52 -9.19 1.41 -7.14
CA LEU A 52 -9.06 0.10 -6.50
C LEU A 52 -7.78 -0.61 -6.93
N ARG A 53 -7.40 -0.50 -8.21
CA ARG A 53 -6.15 -1.06 -8.72
C ARG A 53 -4.93 -0.50 -7.99
N ILE A 54 -4.90 0.79 -7.68
CA ILE A 54 -3.82 1.42 -6.92
C ILE A 54 -3.90 1.01 -5.44
N GLU A 55 -5.08 1.06 -4.80
CA GLU A 55 -5.25 0.76 -3.38
C GLU A 55 -4.87 -0.69 -3.00
N LEU A 56 -5.10 -1.63 -3.92
CA LEU A 56 -4.86 -3.05 -3.72
C LEU A 56 -3.49 -3.51 -4.24
N ALA A 57 -2.72 -2.64 -4.89
CA ALA A 57 -1.42 -3.00 -5.42
C ALA A 57 -0.40 -3.31 -4.31
N PRO A 58 0.50 -4.28 -4.53
CA PRO A 58 1.63 -4.51 -3.65
C PRO A 58 2.63 -3.35 -3.73
N GLN A 59 3.47 -3.21 -2.71
CA GLN A 59 4.38 -2.07 -2.55
C GLN A 59 5.28 -1.86 -3.77
N GLU A 60 5.82 -2.94 -4.35
CA GLU A 60 6.75 -2.90 -5.46
C GLU A 60 6.09 -2.27 -6.69
N ARG A 61 4.83 -2.61 -6.96
CA ARG A 61 4.07 -2.07 -8.08
C ARG A 61 3.74 -0.61 -7.91
N LEU A 62 3.48 -0.17 -6.67
CA LEU A 62 3.26 1.23 -6.36
C LEU A 62 4.51 2.08 -6.64
N LEU A 63 5.70 1.55 -6.37
CA LEU A 63 6.96 2.22 -6.67
C LEU A 63 7.19 2.30 -8.19
N ASP A 64 7.06 1.18 -8.90
CA ASP A 64 7.20 1.15 -10.37
C ASP A 64 6.24 2.14 -11.05
N TRP A 65 4.97 2.17 -10.59
CA TRP A 65 3.98 3.09 -11.10
C TRP A 65 4.27 4.53 -10.72
N GLY A 66 4.80 4.79 -9.52
CA GLY A 66 5.24 6.13 -9.10
C GLY A 66 6.34 6.69 -9.99
N GLU A 67 7.34 5.88 -10.34
CA GLU A 67 8.41 6.27 -11.27
C GLU A 67 7.86 6.56 -12.68
N ARG A 68 7.00 5.68 -13.20
CA ARG A 68 6.38 5.84 -14.52
C ARG A 68 5.44 7.03 -14.58
N LEU A 69 4.72 7.32 -13.49
CA LEU A 69 3.77 8.42 -13.40
C LEU A 69 4.43 9.77 -13.75
N VAL A 70 5.71 9.96 -13.43
CA VAL A 70 6.44 11.20 -13.75
C VAL A 70 6.38 11.50 -15.25
N MET A 71 6.57 10.48 -16.10
CA MET A 71 6.70 10.65 -17.56
C MET A 71 5.45 10.24 -18.35
N ALA A 72 4.57 9.41 -17.77
CA ALA A 72 3.38 8.88 -18.43
C ALA A 72 2.43 9.99 -18.91
N ARG A 73 1.83 9.81 -20.08
CA ARG A 73 0.84 10.71 -20.69
C ARG A 73 -0.60 10.31 -20.37
N CYS A 74 -0.80 9.07 -19.92
CA CYS A 74 -2.08 8.55 -19.46
C CYS A 74 -1.87 7.43 -18.43
N LEU A 75 -2.95 7.01 -17.76
CA LEU A 75 -2.91 5.92 -16.77
C LEU A 75 -2.49 4.57 -17.38
N ASP A 76 -2.88 4.30 -18.63
CA ASP A 76 -2.47 3.05 -19.29
C ASP A 76 -0.95 2.93 -19.42
N GLU A 77 -0.24 4.05 -19.58
CA GLU A 77 1.23 4.08 -19.59
C GLU A 77 1.82 3.84 -18.19
N VAL A 78 1.16 4.33 -17.13
CA VAL A 78 1.56 4.07 -15.74
C VAL A 78 1.48 2.58 -15.44
N PHE A 79 0.39 1.95 -15.84
CA PHE A 79 0.02 0.58 -15.49
C PHE A 79 0.64 -0.51 -16.36
N ARG A 80 1.56 -0.18 -17.28
CA ARG A 80 2.28 -1.17 -18.09
C ARG A 80 3.08 -2.12 -17.19
N TRP A 81 3.48 -3.27 -17.73
CA TRP A 81 4.31 -4.25 -17.03
C TRP A 81 5.77 -3.91 -17.19
#